data_AF-A0A2J6SUQ9-F1
#
_entry.id   AF-A0A2J6SUQ9-F1
#
_cell.length_a   1.000
_cell.length_b   1.000
_cell.length_c   1.000
_cell.angle_alpha   90.00
_cell.angle_beta   90.00
_cell.angle_gamma   90.00
#
_symmetry.space_group_name_H-M   'P 1'
#
loop_
_entity.id
_entity.type
_entity.pdbx_description
1 polymer ?
#
loop_
_entity_poly.entity_id
_entity_poly.type
_entity_poly.pdbx_seq_one_letter_code
_entity_poly.pdbx_strand_id
1 'polypeptide(L)'
;MLSLLGSSAGDSKALATISENDPFVGPPRSRAATVHNNPFAPKPQASPYAPGSRLIGPPSGPSPHLRALTSGGSRLPSLEEALDPNNFPFIEMCRLGREETFGVIKIKNIPYGVTRPEILAFLGRNARIINEQEYEPVHIVMERVTSKTLDCYVEFINLNEAVNAVNRFETNRAGNRGGRLGSRHVECELSSQEQLMKDLFPKAKNVAWQGSRPIIIPNDPNDRYNSGFQGFISKEELVMLVKHVEAPQRSPFSKECPQRPFECLISTLLKYPWYMVDHITINDRYLLHKATIELIKLLKERIDSETDPVNLNNQLFKRVWRAALKCPGFTPCMKDDVVYVCDIDDSTALELGVAPYAVWWKPLFTIGHKPDIPTDTLMWYIAIIREHLDRKKAYVSLAERAARNEGNELPKLFGDLDKLIERPEGWGNMTLGQVARYEWTAVEQVLREILTPALEGRK
;
A
#
# COMPACT_ATOMS: atom_id res chain seq x y z
N MET A 1 1.63 -70.30 32.38
CA MET A 1 0.58 -70.69 33.33
C MET A 1 -0.76 -70.28 32.72
N LEU A 2 -1.62 -71.28 32.47
CA LEU A 2 -3.08 -71.26 32.26
C LEU A 2 -3.66 -70.13 31.37
N SER A 3 -4.04 -70.35 30.11
CA SER A 3 -5.25 -71.07 29.60
C SER A 3 -6.55 -70.53 30.22
N LEU A 4 -7.62 -70.19 29.51
CA LEU A 4 -8.35 -70.99 28.51
C LEU A 4 -9.30 -70.09 27.67
N LEU A 5 -9.45 -70.46 26.39
CA LEU A 5 -10.66 -70.70 25.56
C LEU A 5 -11.82 -69.67 25.56
N GLY A 6 -12.54 -69.42 24.47
CA GLY A 6 -12.68 -70.01 23.12
C GLY A 6 -13.78 -69.19 22.40
N SER A 7 -13.62 -68.78 21.13
CA SER A 7 -13.94 -69.50 19.88
C SER A 7 -15.44 -69.55 19.47
N SER A 8 -15.66 -69.37 18.16
CA SER A 8 -16.88 -69.49 17.34
C SER A 8 -17.77 -68.23 17.29
N ALA A 9 -17.94 -67.52 16.16
CA ALA A 9 -18.38 -67.89 14.81
C ALA A 9 -19.88 -68.23 14.73
N GLY A 10 -20.64 -67.49 13.91
CA GLY A 10 -21.91 -67.96 13.36
C GLY A 10 -23.05 -66.95 13.29
N ASP A 11 -23.43 -66.64 12.05
CA ASP A 11 -24.81 -66.54 11.54
C ASP A 11 -25.66 -65.27 11.68
N SER A 12 -25.67 -64.57 10.55
CA SER A 12 -26.77 -63.80 9.98
C SER A 12 -28.12 -64.54 10.04
N LYS A 13 -29.16 -63.88 10.54
CA LYS A 13 -30.55 -64.05 10.04
C LYS A 13 -31.32 -62.73 10.10
N ALA A 14 -31.99 -62.44 9.00
CA ALA A 14 -32.84 -61.29 8.73
C ALA A 14 -34.12 -61.27 9.57
N LEU A 15 -34.67 -60.06 9.78
CA LEU A 15 -36.08 -59.66 10.04
C LEU A 15 -36.03 -58.16 10.42
N ALA A 16 -36.88 -57.24 10.00
CA ALA A 16 -38.02 -57.20 9.12
C ALA A 16 -38.19 -55.73 8.68
N THR A 17 -38.77 -55.49 7.52
CA THR A 17 -39.20 -54.17 7.04
C THR A 17 -40.23 -53.56 7.99
N ILE A 18 -39.94 -52.38 8.54
CA ILE A 18 -40.89 -51.61 9.34
C ILE A 18 -41.79 -50.81 8.39
N SER A 19 -43.10 -50.99 8.58
CA SER A 19 -44.22 -50.38 7.87
C SER A 19 -44.22 -48.85 7.97
N GLU A 20 -44.36 -48.14 6.84
CA GLU A 20 -44.41 -46.66 6.76
C GLU A 20 -45.76 -46.05 7.16
N ASN A 21 -46.73 -46.82 7.67
CA ASN A 21 -48.07 -46.33 8.01
C ASN A 21 -48.48 -46.56 9.48
N ASP A 22 -47.55 -46.42 10.44
CA ASP A 22 -47.91 -46.37 11.87
C ASP A 22 -48.24 -44.92 12.30
N PRO A 23 -49.51 -44.60 12.65
CA PRO A 23 -49.92 -43.25 13.02
C PRO A 23 -49.51 -42.84 14.45
N PHE A 24 -48.76 -43.66 15.20
CA PHE A 24 -48.31 -43.35 16.57
C PHE A 24 -46.79 -43.12 16.73
N VAL A 25 -46.01 -43.06 15.64
CA VAL A 25 -44.58 -42.70 15.69
C VAL A 25 -44.38 -41.24 15.29
N GLY A 26 -44.28 -40.35 16.27
CA GLY A 26 -43.85 -38.95 16.06
C GLY A 26 -42.37 -38.85 15.65
N PRO A 27 -41.93 -37.74 15.02
CA PRO A 27 -40.57 -37.61 14.52
C PRO A 27 -39.53 -37.70 15.65
N PRO A 28 -38.36 -38.32 15.41
CA PRO A 28 -37.30 -38.40 16.42
C PRO A 28 -36.78 -37.00 16.76
N ARG A 29 -36.92 -36.61 18.03
CA ARG A 29 -36.33 -35.38 18.58
C ARG A 29 -34.80 -35.48 18.48
N SER A 30 -34.18 -34.52 17.80
CA SER A 30 -32.74 -34.34 17.80
C SER A 30 -32.25 -34.09 19.23
N ARG A 31 -31.37 -34.96 19.74
CA ARG A 31 -30.62 -34.76 20.98
C ARG A 31 -29.85 -33.45 20.87
N ALA A 32 -30.20 -32.45 21.68
CA ALA A 32 -29.38 -31.26 21.85
C ALA A 32 -28.06 -31.69 22.50
N ALA A 33 -26.95 -31.54 21.78
CA ALA A 33 -25.63 -31.75 22.33
C ALA A 33 -25.32 -30.62 23.33
N THR A 34 -25.23 -30.97 24.60
CA THR A 34 -24.73 -30.11 25.67
C THR A 34 -23.26 -29.81 25.40
N VAL A 35 -22.98 -28.57 24.95
CA VAL A 35 -21.61 -28.07 24.78
C VAL A 35 -20.96 -27.96 26.16
N HIS A 36 -20.04 -28.87 26.47
CA HIS A 36 -19.12 -28.71 27.61
C HIS A 36 -18.15 -27.57 27.28
N ASN A 37 -18.39 -26.39 27.84
CA ASN A 37 -17.43 -25.30 27.80
C ASN A 37 -16.26 -25.64 28.73
N ASN A 38 -15.13 -26.04 28.14
CA ASN A 38 -13.87 -26.16 28.86
C ASN A 38 -13.21 -24.75 28.94
N PRO A 39 -13.17 -24.10 30.12
CA PRO A 39 -12.66 -22.73 30.26
C PRO A 39 -11.14 -22.62 30.09
N PHE A 40 -10.42 -23.75 29.95
CA PHE A 40 -8.98 -23.80 29.68
C PHE A 40 -8.65 -24.25 28.25
N ALA A 41 -9.66 -24.47 27.39
CA ALA A 41 -9.39 -24.72 25.97
C ALA A 41 -8.93 -23.40 25.31
N PRO A 42 -7.86 -23.41 24.48
CA PRO A 42 -7.52 -22.24 23.68
C PRO A 42 -8.75 -21.88 22.83
N LYS A 43 -9.17 -20.61 22.92
CA LYS A 43 -10.27 -20.10 22.09
C LYS A 43 -9.93 -20.45 20.64
N PRO A 44 -10.77 -21.21 19.91
CA PRO A 44 -10.49 -21.47 18.51
C PRO A 44 -10.46 -20.12 17.79
N GLN A 45 -9.26 -19.70 17.38
CA GLN A 45 -9.14 -18.67 16.36
C GLN A 45 -9.89 -19.22 15.13
N ALA A 46 -10.88 -18.47 14.67
CA ALA A 46 -11.64 -18.84 13.49
C ALA A 46 -10.67 -19.07 12.33
N SER A 47 -10.54 -20.31 11.87
CA SER A 47 -9.91 -20.58 10.58
C SER A 47 -10.79 -19.95 9.51
N PRO A 48 -10.26 -19.04 8.66
CA PRO A 48 -11.06 -18.38 7.62
C PRO A 48 -11.65 -19.35 6.58
N TYR A 49 -11.20 -20.60 6.60
CA TYR A 49 -11.37 -21.58 5.52
C TYR A 49 -12.24 -22.78 5.92
N ALA A 50 -13.08 -22.65 6.95
CA ALA A 50 -14.13 -23.64 7.19
C ALA A 50 -15.06 -23.71 5.94
N PRO A 51 -15.34 -24.91 5.40
CA PRO A 51 -16.23 -25.06 4.25
C PRO A 51 -17.62 -24.56 4.65
N GLY A 52 -18.00 -23.38 4.16
CA GLY A 52 -19.21 -22.66 4.55
C GLY A 52 -19.01 -21.17 4.87
N SER A 53 -17.77 -20.70 5.03
CA SER A 53 -17.48 -19.27 5.21
C SER A 53 -17.66 -18.51 3.89
N ARG A 54 -18.72 -17.70 3.79
CA ARG A 54 -19.06 -16.84 2.63
C ARG A 54 -18.12 -15.63 2.46
N LEU A 55 -16.84 -15.76 2.79
CA LEU A 55 -15.86 -14.68 2.71
C LEU A 55 -15.07 -14.65 1.39
N ILE A 56 -15.24 -15.64 0.50
CA ILE A 56 -14.34 -15.86 -0.65
C ILE A 56 -14.98 -15.55 -2.02
N GLY A 57 -16.18 -14.97 -2.09
CA GLY A 57 -16.77 -14.60 -3.40
C GLY A 57 -17.61 -13.34 -3.35
N PRO A 58 -17.63 -12.53 -4.42
CA PRO A 58 -18.59 -11.45 -4.55
C PRO A 58 -20.02 -12.00 -4.38
N PRO A 59 -20.93 -11.25 -3.74
CA PRO A 59 -22.28 -11.71 -3.39
C PRO A 59 -23.13 -12.09 -4.62
N SER A 60 -22.69 -11.77 -5.84
CA SER A 60 -23.39 -11.95 -7.11
C SER A 60 -22.72 -12.94 -8.09
N GLY A 61 -21.78 -13.78 -7.64
CA GLY A 61 -21.01 -14.66 -8.53
C GLY A 61 -19.91 -13.92 -9.30
N PRO A 62 -19.13 -14.62 -10.15
CA PRO A 62 -17.94 -14.07 -10.78
C PRO A 62 -18.25 -12.86 -11.68
N SER A 63 -17.37 -11.86 -11.63
CA SER A 63 -17.43 -10.64 -12.41
C SER A 63 -17.53 -10.97 -13.91
N PRO A 64 -18.16 -10.10 -14.72
CA PRO A 64 -18.19 -10.28 -16.17
C PRO A 64 -16.79 -10.49 -16.76
N HIS A 65 -15.79 -9.82 -16.19
CA HIS A 65 -14.39 -9.95 -16.57
C HIS A 65 -13.85 -11.37 -16.33
N LEU A 66 -13.96 -11.89 -15.11
CA LEU A 66 -13.52 -13.25 -14.79
C LEU A 66 -14.28 -14.31 -15.60
N ARG A 67 -15.58 -14.09 -15.82
CA ARG A 67 -16.41 -14.99 -16.65
C ARG A 67 -15.94 -15.02 -18.09
N ALA A 68 -15.57 -13.88 -18.68
CA ALA A 68 -15.03 -13.84 -20.04
C ALA A 68 -13.69 -14.58 -20.14
N LEU A 69 -12.80 -14.36 -19.18
CA LEU A 69 -11.47 -14.98 -19.15
C LEU A 69 -11.52 -16.51 -19.02
N THR A 70 -12.42 -17.03 -18.19
CA THR A 70 -12.51 -18.47 -17.84
C THR A 70 -13.63 -19.21 -18.57
N SER A 71 -14.34 -18.54 -19.48
CA SER A 71 -15.61 -19.03 -20.06
C SER A 71 -16.60 -19.51 -18.99
N GLY A 72 -16.76 -18.74 -17.91
CA GLY A 72 -17.61 -19.11 -16.77
C GLY A 72 -17.09 -20.28 -15.94
N GLY A 73 -15.77 -20.51 -15.94
CA GLY A 73 -15.10 -21.61 -15.24
C GLY A 73 -14.99 -22.90 -16.04
N SER A 74 -15.41 -22.93 -17.31
CA SER A 74 -15.37 -24.13 -18.15
C SER A 74 -14.00 -24.39 -18.79
N ARG A 75 -13.10 -23.40 -18.80
CA ARG A 75 -11.75 -23.53 -19.36
C ARG A 75 -10.71 -22.74 -18.58
N LEU A 76 -9.45 -23.13 -18.73
CA LEU A 76 -8.32 -22.24 -18.45
C LEU A 76 -8.06 -21.36 -19.68
N PRO A 77 -7.71 -20.07 -19.50
CA PRO A 77 -7.26 -19.24 -20.60
C PRO A 77 -5.92 -19.74 -21.16
N SER A 78 -5.61 -19.40 -22.41
CA SER A 78 -4.27 -19.60 -22.94
C SER A 78 -3.27 -18.71 -22.20
N LEU A 79 -1.97 -19.05 -22.29
CA LEU A 79 -0.93 -18.21 -21.71
C LEU A 79 -0.97 -16.77 -22.26
N GLU A 80 -1.22 -16.62 -23.57
CA GLU A 80 -1.33 -15.31 -24.21
C GLU A 80 -2.53 -14.51 -23.69
N GLU A 81 -3.71 -15.15 -23.57
CA GLU A 81 -4.90 -14.52 -22.99
C GLU A 81 -4.67 -14.11 -21.54
N ALA A 82 -3.98 -14.95 -20.75
CA ALA A 82 -3.74 -14.70 -19.34
C ALA A 82 -2.68 -13.61 -19.07
N LEU A 83 -1.70 -13.46 -19.97
CA LEU A 83 -0.67 -12.42 -19.86
C LEU A 83 -1.05 -11.12 -20.58
N ASP A 84 -2.18 -11.08 -21.29
CA ASP A 84 -2.68 -9.86 -21.92
C ASP A 84 -2.83 -8.75 -20.86
N PRO A 85 -2.33 -7.52 -21.13
CA PRO A 85 -2.40 -6.43 -20.17
C PRO A 85 -3.81 -6.11 -19.66
N ASN A 86 -4.87 -6.42 -20.41
CA ASN A 86 -6.24 -6.19 -19.97
C ASN A 86 -6.74 -7.24 -18.98
N ASN A 87 -6.14 -8.43 -18.93
CA ASN A 87 -6.54 -9.52 -18.04
C ASN A 87 -5.59 -9.70 -16.85
N PHE A 88 -4.32 -9.36 -17.03
CA PHE A 88 -3.27 -9.61 -16.05
C PHE A 88 -3.38 -8.67 -14.83
N PRO A 89 -3.54 -9.21 -13.60
CA PRO A 89 -3.92 -8.42 -12.41
C PRO A 89 -2.75 -7.78 -11.67
N PHE A 90 -1.52 -8.11 -12.05
CA PHE A 90 -0.32 -7.70 -11.35
C PHE A 90 0.33 -6.50 -12.04
N ILE A 91 0.89 -5.57 -11.25
CA ILE A 91 1.62 -4.41 -11.77
C ILE A 91 2.70 -3.94 -10.81
N GLU A 92 3.77 -3.32 -11.34
CA GLU A 92 4.71 -2.55 -10.52
C GLU A 92 4.08 -1.22 -10.12
N MET A 93 3.55 -1.14 -8.89
CA MET A 93 2.80 0.04 -8.41
C MET A 93 3.60 1.34 -8.53
N CYS A 94 4.92 1.27 -8.33
CA CYS A 94 5.82 2.42 -8.42
C CYS A 94 5.86 3.05 -9.82
N ARG A 95 5.67 2.25 -10.87
CA ARG A 95 5.64 2.72 -12.28
C ARG A 95 4.32 3.39 -12.66
N LEU A 96 3.30 3.34 -11.80
CA LEU A 96 2.04 4.07 -12.02
C LEU A 96 2.19 5.57 -11.78
N GLY A 97 3.28 6.01 -11.13
CA GLY A 97 3.59 7.43 -10.97
C GLY A 97 3.69 8.11 -12.34
N ARG A 98 3.03 9.26 -12.48
CA ARG A 98 3.04 10.07 -13.71
C ARG A 98 3.67 11.42 -13.44
N GLU A 99 4.20 12.02 -14.48
CA GLU A 99 4.63 13.41 -14.44
C GLU A 99 3.41 14.32 -14.27
N GLU A 100 3.53 15.30 -13.38
CA GLU A 100 2.46 16.21 -13.02
C GLU A 100 2.61 17.50 -13.81
N THR A 101 1.49 17.97 -14.36
CA THR A 101 1.43 19.15 -15.25
C THR A 101 0.60 20.28 -14.66
N PHE A 102 0.39 20.26 -13.34
CA PHE A 102 -0.40 21.26 -12.63
C PHE A 102 0.25 22.64 -12.70
N GLY A 103 -0.59 23.68 -12.74
CA GLY A 103 -0.12 25.06 -12.64
C GLY A 103 0.34 25.34 -11.21
N VAL A 104 1.45 26.04 -11.02
CA VAL A 104 2.02 26.27 -9.68
C VAL A 104 2.20 27.76 -9.43
N ILE A 105 1.85 28.20 -8.23
CA ILE A 105 2.27 29.50 -7.71
C ILE A 105 3.20 29.30 -6.52
N LYS A 106 4.06 30.29 -6.28
CA LYS A 106 4.91 30.37 -5.09
C LYS A 106 4.49 31.59 -4.27
N ILE A 107 4.21 31.37 -2.99
CA ILE A 107 3.92 32.41 -2.01
C ILE A 107 5.14 32.54 -1.09
N LYS A 108 5.84 33.68 -1.19
CA LYS A 108 7.06 33.98 -0.46
C LYS A 108 6.80 34.78 0.81
N ASN A 109 7.76 34.72 1.73
CA ASN A 109 7.75 35.49 2.98
C ASN A 109 6.52 35.22 3.86
N ILE A 110 6.04 33.97 3.87
CA ILE A 110 4.90 33.56 4.72
C ILE A 110 5.27 33.63 6.21
N PRO A 111 4.30 33.81 7.12
CA PRO A 111 4.51 33.56 8.56
C PRO A 111 4.98 32.12 8.81
N TYR A 112 5.89 31.94 9.78
CA TYR A 112 6.39 30.59 10.10
C TYR A 112 5.26 29.63 10.51
N GLY A 113 4.31 30.14 11.31
CA GLY A 113 3.10 29.44 11.75
C GLY A 113 1.92 29.49 10.80
N VAL A 114 2.12 29.87 9.54
CA VAL A 114 1.02 29.86 8.58
C VAL A 114 0.46 28.45 8.43
N THR A 115 -0.86 28.36 8.41
CA THR A 115 -1.61 27.13 8.31
C THR A 115 -2.17 26.98 6.90
N ARG A 116 -2.41 25.74 6.51
CA ARG A 116 -3.07 25.45 5.22
C ARG A 116 -4.42 26.16 5.05
N PRO A 117 -5.34 26.20 6.04
CA PRO A 117 -6.58 26.96 5.93
C PRO A 117 -6.36 28.45 5.65
N GLU A 118 -5.33 29.08 6.22
CA GLU A 118 -4.99 30.49 5.94
C GLU A 118 -4.52 30.68 4.50
N ILE A 119 -3.73 29.75 3.95
CA ILE A 119 -3.33 29.77 2.52
C ILE A 119 -4.55 29.66 1.62
N LEU A 120 -5.47 28.74 1.92
CA LEU A 120 -6.71 28.57 1.15
C LEU A 120 -7.62 29.82 1.23
N ALA A 121 -7.75 30.39 2.42
CA ALA A 121 -8.51 31.63 2.64
C ALA A 121 -7.89 32.80 1.87
N PHE A 122 -6.56 32.88 1.83
CA PHE A 122 -5.81 33.89 1.07
C PHE A 122 -6.04 33.78 -0.45
N LEU A 123 -6.12 32.57 -1.00
CA LEU A 123 -6.43 32.37 -2.42
C LEU A 123 -7.90 32.65 -2.76
N GLY A 124 -8.79 32.44 -1.79
CA GLY A 124 -10.22 32.66 -1.91
C GLY A 124 -10.94 31.57 -2.71
N ARG A 125 -12.29 31.60 -2.65
CA ARG A 125 -13.16 30.55 -3.20
C ARG A 125 -13.08 30.36 -4.73
N ASN A 126 -12.58 31.36 -5.46
CA ASN A 126 -12.47 31.32 -6.91
C ASN A 126 -11.17 30.65 -7.40
N ALA A 127 -10.30 30.22 -6.48
CA ALA A 127 -9.09 29.49 -6.82
C ALA A 127 -9.46 28.05 -7.21
N ARG A 128 -9.25 27.68 -8.47
CA ARG A 128 -9.43 26.31 -8.97
C ARG A 128 -8.18 25.47 -8.68
N ILE A 129 -8.01 25.12 -7.42
CA ILE A 129 -6.95 24.21 -6.96
C ILE A 129 -7.35 22.75 -7.20
N ILE A 130 -6.37 21.85 -7.15
CA ILE A 130 -6.61 20.40 -7.27
C ILE A 130 -7.54 19.94 -6.13
N ASN A 131 -8.39 18.95 -6.42
CA ASN A 131 -9.30 18.37 -5.44
C ASN A 131 -8.52 17.79 -4.24
N GLU A 132 -8.77 18.35 -3.06
CA GLU A 132 -8.11 17.96 -1.80
C GLU A 132 -8.34 16.50 -1.39
N GLN A 133 -9.40 15.87 -1.91
CA GLN A 133 -9.67 14.45 -1.65
C GLN A 133 -8.78 13.55 -2.52
N GLU A 134 -8.40 14.02 -3.70
CA GLU A 134 -7.60 13.31 -4.68
C GLU A 134 -6.11 13.50 -4.43
N TYR A 135 -5.69 14.74 -4.17
CA TYR A 135 -4.30 15.16 -4.04
C TYR A 135 -4.12 16.23 -2.95
N GLU A 136 -2.88 16.52 -2.54
CA GLU A 136 -2.57 17.63 -1.62
C GLU A 136 -2.14 18.87 -2.42
N PRO A 137 -2.99 19.90 -2.59
CA PRO A 137 -2.66 21.05 -3.45
C PRO A 137 -1.77 22.10 -2.77
N VAL A 138 -1.61 22.08 -1.45
CA VAL A 138 -0.88 23.12 -0.70
C VAL A 138 0.37 22.50 -0.07
N HIS A 139 1.53 22.96 -0.49
CA HIS A 139 2.83 22.49 -0.01
C HIS A 139 3.54 23.61 0.74
N ILE A 140 3.39 23.64 2.06
CA ILE A 140 4.16 24.56 2.90
C ILE A 140 5.52 23.92 3.20
N VAL A 141 6.57 24.40 2.53
CA VAL A 141 7.87 23.74 2.54
C VAL A 141 8.53 23.90 3.92
N MET A 142 9.17 22.84 4.38
CA MET A 142 9.94 22.80 5.61
C MET A 142 11.32 22.21 5.32
N GLU A 143 12.37 22.84 5.83
CA GLU A 143 13.69 22.23 5.84
C GLU A 143 13.73 21.09 6.87
N ARG A 144 13.81 19.84 6.42
CA ARG A 144 13.62 18.63 7.26
C ARG A 144 14.62 18.45 8.41
N VAL A 145 15.76 19.13 8.38
CA VAL A 145 16.80 19.02 9.43
C VAL A 145 16.65 20.08 10.51
N THR A 146 16.20 21.28 10.17
CA THR A 146 16.05 22.39 11.12
C THR A 146 14.60 22.59 11.55
N SER A 147 13.65 22.00 10.82
CA SER A 147 12.20 22.24 10.87
C SER A 147 11.77 23.67 10.52
N LYS A 148 12.66 24.48 9.94
CA LYS A 148 12.32 25.84 9.56
C LYS A 148 11.30 25.83 8.42
N THR A 149 10.20 26.55 8.60
CA THR A 149 9.25 26.87 7.54
C THR A 149 9.90 27.78 6.49
N LEU A 150 9.78 27.40 5.22
CA LEU A 150 10.23 28.16 4.06
C LEU A 150 9.01 28.76 3.34
N ASP A 151 9.03 28.77 2.00
CA ASP A 151 7.94 29.29 1.18
C ASP A 151 6.81 28.26 1.00
N CYS A 152 5.66 28.73 0.52
CA CYS A 152 4.51 27.88 0.23
C CYS A 152 4.30 27.79 -1.28
N TYR A 153 3.98 26.59 -1.76
CA TYR A 153 3.52 26.37 -3.13
C TYR A 153 2.07 25.94 -3.13
N VAL A 154 1.34 26.37 -4.16
CA VAL A 154 -0.03 25.90 -4.38
C VAL A 154 -0.22 25.46 -5.81
N GLU A 155 -0.79 24.27 -5.97
CA GLU A 155 -1.05 23.64 -7.25
C GLU A 155 -2.50 23.84 -7.71
N PHE A 156 -2.64 24.21 -8.97
CA PHE A 156 -3.89 24.50 -9.66
C PHE A 156 -4.14 23.45 -10.73
N ILE A 157 -5.41 23.25 -11.08
CA ILE A 157 -5.82 22.26 -12.09
C ILE A 157 -5.11 22.45 -13.45
N ASN A 158 -4.65 23.67 -13.76
CA ASN A 158 -3.83 23.98 -14.92
C ASN A 158 -3.09 25.33 -14.74
N LEU A 159 -2.21 25.65 -15.69
CA LEU A 159 -1.41 26.89 -15.70
C LEU A 159 -2.26 28.16 -15.76
N ASN A 160 -3.35 28.18 -16.52
CA ASN A 160 -4.19 29.37 -16.68
C ASN A 160 -4.81 29.79 -15.35
N GLU A 161 -5.23 28.82 -14.53
CA GLU A 161 -5.78 29.10 -13.20
C GLU A 161 -4.74 29.65 -12.22
N ALA A 162 -3.49 29.18 -12.31
CA ALA A 162 -2.37 29.74 -11.55
C ALA A 162 -2.08 31.19 -11.95
N VAL A 163 -2.05 31.49 -13.26
CA VAL A 163 -1.87 32.85 -13.79
C VAL A 163 -3.01 33.76 -13.32
N ASN A 164 -4.25 33.29 -13.38
CA ASN A 164 -5.41 34.03 -12.89
C ASN A 164 -5.30 34.33 -11.39
N ALA A 165 -4.79 33.41 -10.58
CA ALA A 165 -4.57 33.63 -9.15
C ALA A 165 -3.55 34.74 -8.88
N VAL A 166 -2.42 34.75 -9.61
CA VAL A 166 -1.40 35.80 -9.51
C VAL A 166 -1.95 37.15 -9.97
N ASN A 167 -2.66 37.21 -11.09
CA ASN A 167 -3.27 38.45 -11.58
C ASN A 167 -4.28 39.05 -10.58
N ARG A 168 -5.09 38.21 -9.93
CA ARG A 168 -6.00 38.64 -8.87
C ARG A 168 -5.24 39.20 -7.67
N PHE A 169 -4.16 38.52 -7.26
CA PHE A 169 -3.30 38.99 -6.19
C PHE A 169 -2.72 40.38 -6.50
N GLU A 170 -2.16 40.58 -7.70
CA GLU A 170 -1.58 41.86 -8.12
C GLU A 170 -2.63 42.97 -8.22
N THR A 171 -3.81 42.67 -8.75
CA THR A 171 -4.93 43.63 -8.80
C THR A 171 -5.37 44.06 -7.40
N ASN A 172 -5.48 43.12 -6.47
CA ASN A 172 -5.85 43.41 -5.07
C ASN A 172 -4.74 44.20 -4.36
N ARG A 173 -3.48 43.90 -4.65
CA ARG A 173 -2.30 44.61 -4.11
C ARG A 173 -2.28 46.06 -4.58
N ALA A 174 -2.49 46.30 -5.88
CA ALA A 174 -2.59 47.64 -6.45
C ALA A 174 -3.75 48.45 -5.86
N GLY A 175 -4.85 47.78 -5.50
CA GLY A 175 -5.99 48.38 -4.81
C GLY A 175 -5.83 48.56 -3.29
N ASN A 176 -4.64 48.36 -2.71
CA ASN A 176 -4.37 48.37 -1.26
C ASN A 176 -5.24 47.40 -0.42
N ARG A 177 -5.80 46.36 -1.05
CA ARG A 177 -6.73 45.40 -0.43
C ARG A 177 -6.16 43.98 -0.27
N GLY A 178 -4.95 43.71 -0.78
CA GLY A 178 -4.36 42.37 -0.79
C GLY A 178 -2.88 42.37 -0.40
N GLY A 179 -2.33 41.18 -0.16
CA GLY A 179 -0.90 41.01 0.04
C GLY A 179 -0.46 40.68 1.46
N ARG A 180 -1.37 40.34 2.38
CA ARG A 180 -0.98 39.93 3.74
C ARG A 180 -1.48 38.54 4.10
N LEU A 181 -0.61 37.77 4.75
CA LEU A 181 -0.94 36.56 5.50
C LEU A 181 -0.62 36.84 6.96
N GLY A 182 -1.66 36.91 7.80
CA GLY A 182 -1.53 37.39 9.18
C GLY A 182 -0.91 38.79 9.24
N SER A 183 0.21 38.92 9.94
CA SER A 183 0.95 40.19 10.09
C SER A 183 1.98 40.44 8.99
N ARG A 184 2.22 39.50 8.07
CA ARG A 184 3.28 39.61 7.06
C ARG A 184 2.76 40.01 5.70
N HIS A 185 3.50 40.91 5.05
CA HIS A 185 3.36 41.13 3.62
C HIS A 185 4.00 39.97 2.86
N VAL A 186 3.23 39.34 1.99
CA VAL A 186 3.66 38.20 1.18
C VAL A 186 3.75 38.60 -0.29
N GLU A 187 4.56 37.88 -1.03
CA GLU A 187 4.65 38.00 -2.48
C GLU A 187 4.06 36.73 -3.09
N CYS A 188 3.29 36.86 -4.17
CA CYS A 188 2.72 35.75 -4.90
C CYS A 188 3.20 35.82 -6.34
N GLU A 189 3.96 34.82 -6.78
CA GLU A 189 4.49 34.75 -8.14
C GLU A 189 4.09 33.45 -8.82
N LEU A 190 4.06 33.49 -10.15
CA LEU A 190 3.93 32.27 -10.95
C LEU A 190 5.20 31.43 -10.75
N SER A 191 5.02 30.11 -10.59
CA SER A 191 6.13 29.18 -10.41
C SER A 191 5.94 27.95 -11.31
N SER A 192 6.80 26.96 -11.14
CA SER A 192 6.81 25.74 -11.92
C SER A 192 6.88 24.50 -11.03
N GLN A 193 6.49 23.37 -11.60
CA GLN A 193 6.71 22.05 -10.98
C GLN A 193 8.20 21.84 -10.67
N GLU A 194 9.09 22.30 -11.55
CA GLU A 194 10.54 22.19 -11.37
C GLU A 194 11.01 22.87 -10.08
N GLN A 195 10.58 24.10 -9.86
CA GLN A 195 10.98 24.87 -8.68
C GLN A 195 10.36 24.30 -7.40
N LEU A 196 9.11 23.79 -7.47
CA LEU A 196 8.49 23.05 -6.37
C LEU A 196 9.29 21.80 -6.00
N MET A 197 9.65 20.96 -6.98
CA MET A 197 10.40 19.73 -6.73
C MET A 197 11.79 20.01 -6.17
N LYS A 198 12.47 21.05 -6.68
CA LYS A 198 13.77 21.50 -6.18
C LYS A 198 13.70 21.90 -4.70
N ASP A 199 12.65 22.62 -4.30
CA ASP A 199 12.48 23.07 -2.91
C ASP A 199 11.98 21.94 -1.98
N LEU A 200 11.24 20.94 -2.52
CA LEU A 200 10.82 19.76 -1.76
C LEU A 200 11.96 18.74 -1.58
N PHE A 201 12.88 18.63 -2.52
CA PHE A 201 14.00 17.68 -2.49
C PHE A 201 15.35 18.40 -2.61
N PRO A 202 15.67 19.34 -1.69
CA PRO A 202 16.82 20.23 -1.82
C PRO A 202 18.17 19.51 -1.71
N LYS A 203 18.19 18.31 -1.11
CA LYS A 203 19.40 17.48 -0.94
C LYS A 203 19.56 16.38 -1.99
N ALA A 204 18.68 16.32 -2.99
CA ALA A 204 18.82 15.40 -4.12
C ALA A 204 20.03 15.82 -4.98
N LYS A 205 21.20 15.27 -4.66
CA LYS A 205 22.45 15.54 -5.38
C LYS A 205 22.41 14.94 -6.78
N ASN A 206 23.05 15.62 -7.73
CA ASN A 206 23.14 15.17 -9.12
C ASN A 206 21.76 14.96 -9.77
N VAL A 207 20.79 15.81 -9.43
CA VAL A 207 19.47 15.81 -10.05
C VAL A 207 19.20 17.18 -10.64
N ALA A 208 18.92 17.22 -11.94
CA ALA A 208 18.28 18.36 -12.59
C ALA A 208 16.78 18.07 -12.71
N TRP A 209 15.93 19.01 -12.32
CA TRP A 209 14.49 18.86 -12.45
C TRP A 209 14.03 19.40 -13.81
N GLN A 210 13.13 18.70 -14.49
CA GLN A 210 12.45 19.16 -15.70
C GLN A 210 10.94 18.97 -15.49
N GLY A 211 10.24 20.05 -15.18
CA GLY A 211 8.89 19.92 -14.62
C GLY A 211 8.92 19.10 -13.33
N SER A 212 8.04 18.11 -13.17
CA SER A 212 8.08 17.21 -12.01
C SER A 212 9.12 16.10 -12.15
N ARG A 213 9.78 15.96 -13.31
CA ARG A 213 10.66 14.83 -13.63
C ARG A 213 12.10 15.06 -13.18
N PRO A 214 12.71 14.14 -12.42
CA PRO A 214 14.14 14.19 -12.15
C PRO A 214 14.95 13.63 -13.34
N ILE A 215 15.98 14.36 -13.74
CA ILE A 215 17.04 13.93 -14.65
C ILE A 215 18.29 13.68 -13.81
N ILE A 216 18.69 12.41 -13.72
CA ILE A 216 19.88 12.02 -12.97
C ILE A 216 21.11 12.38 -13.79
N ILE A 217 21.94 13.25 -13.23
CA ILE A 217 23.20 13.69 -13.83
C ILE A 217 24.25 12.62 -13.51
N PRO A 218 24.88 12.00 -14.53
CA PRO A 218 25.94 11.04 -14.31
C PRO A 218 27.07 11.62 -13.45
N ASN A 219 27.78 10.73 -12.75
CA ASN A 219 29.00 11.14 -12.05
C ASN A 219 30.05 11.57 -13.09
N ASP A 220 30.67 12.74 -12.90
CA ASP A 220 31.79 13.20 -13.73
C ASP A 220 33.10 12.72 -13.10
N PRO A 221 33.85 11.79 -13.74
CA PRO A 221 35.11 11.28 -13.22
C PRO A 221 36.18 12.37 -13.01
N ASN A 222 36.05 13.52 -13.67
CA ASN A 222 37.03 14.62 -13.58
C ASN A 222 36.69 15.63 -12.48
N ASP A 223 35.48 15.58 -11.92
CA ASP A 223 35.05 16.47 -10.83
C ASP A 223 35.19 15.78 -9.47
N ARG A 224 36.21 16.15 -8.71
CA ARG A 224 36.48 15.57 -7.37
C ARG A 224 35.40 15.92 -6.33
N TYR A 225 34.53 16.90 -6.60
CA TYR A 225 33.46 17.30 -5.70
C TYR A 225 32.11 16.66 -6.09
N ASN A 226 32.07 15.93 -7.20
CA ASN A 226 30.89 15.20 -7.65
C ASN A 226 30.83 13.83 -6.96
N SER A 227 29.92 13.70 -5.98
CA SER A 227 29.71 12.44 -5.26
C SER A 227 28.69 11.50 -5.94
N GLY A 228 28.23 11.85 -7.14
CA GLY A 228 27.13 11.18 -7.83
C GLY A 228 25.78 11.30 -7.11
N PHE A 229 24.78 10.63 -7.68
CA PHE A 229 23.44 10.53 -7.11
C PHE A 229 23.44 9.72 -5.80
N GLN A 230 22.82 10.26 -4.75
CA GLN A 230 22.80 9.67 -3.40
C GLN A 230 21.38 9.39 -2.88
N GLY A 231 20.38 9.37 -3.78
CA GLY A 231 18.98 9.30 -3.41
C GLY A 231 18.29 10.67 -3.46
N PHE A 232 16.95 10.64 -3.50
CA PHE A 232 16.13 11.85 -3.52
C PHE A 232 15.93 12.48 -2.13
N ILE A 233 16.06 11.67 -1.08
CA ILE A 233 15.97 12.09 0.32
C ILE A 233 17.02 11.34 1.13
N SER A 234 17.70 12.04 2.04
CA SER A 234 18.72 11.40 2.86
C SER A 234 18.11 10.73 4.09
N LYS A 235 18.83 9.72 4.64
CA LYS A 235 18.44 9.08 5.91
C LYS A 235 18.35 10.09 7.05
N GLU A 236 19.26 11.05 7.09
CA GLU A 236 19.31 12.11 8.10
C GLU A 236 18.07 13.01 8.02
N GLU A 237 17.60 13.34 6.81
CA GLU A 237 16.36 14.11 6.64
C GLU A 237 15.16 13.39 7.24
N LEU A 238 15.02 12.08 7.00
CA LEU A 238 13.92 11.28 7.53
C LEU A 238 14.00 11.13 9.05
N VAL A 239 15.19 10.87 9.58
CA VAL A 239 15.41 10.76 11.04
C VAL A 239 15.11 12.09 11.73
N MET A 240 15.54 13.22 11.17
CA MET A 240 15.27 14.53 11.75
C MET A 240 13.78 14.89 11.68
N LEU A 241 13.10 14.55 10.59
CA LEU A 241 11.66 14.74 10.44
C LEU A 241 10.87 14.09 11.59
N VAL A 242 11.24 12.86 11.97
CA VAL A 242 10.63 12.15 13.11
C VAL A 242 11.03 12.80 14.44
N LYS A 243 12.33 13.11 14.64
CA LYS A 243 12.84 13.71 15.88
C LYS A 243 12.23 15.07 16.21
N HIS A 244 11.90 15.85 15.20
CA HIS A 244 11.21 17.14 15.35
C HIS A 244 9.86 16.98 16.03
N VAL A 245 9.20 15.84 15.81
CA VAL A 245 7.97 15.46 16.48
C VAL A 245 8.25 14.78 17.81
N GLU A 246 9.18 13.83 17.92
CA GLU A 246 9.46 13.13 19.20
C GLU A 246 9.96 14.07 20.32
N ALA A 247 10.78 15.05 19.97
CA ALA A 247 11.41 15.97 20.92
C ALA A 247 11.22 17.43 20.50
N PRO A 248 9.98 17.98 20.54
CA PRO A 248 9.67 19.32 20.06
C PRO A 248 10.42 20.42 20.84
N GLN A 249 10.77 20.18 22.10
CA GLN A 249 11.59 21.07 22.93
C GLN A 249 13.00 21.30 22.37
N ARG A 250 13.50 20.41 21.50
CA ARG A 250 14.79 20.56 20.81
C ARG A 250 14.65 21.18 19.42
N SER A 251 13.42 21.51 19.02
CA SER A 251 13.05 21.95 17.66
C SER A 251 12.17 23.20 17.75
N PRO A 252 12.76 24.41 17.89
CA PRO A 252 12.01 25.63 18.18
C PRO A 252 10.92 25.91 17.13
N PHE A 253 11.20 25.70 15.85
CA PHE A 253 10.22 25.91 14.78
C PHE A 253 9.07 24.88 14.79
N SER A 254 9.38 23.60 15.05
CA SER A 254 8.34 22.56 15.18
C SER A 254 7.47 22.75 16.42
N LYS A 255 8.01 23.32 17.48
CA LYS A 255 7.24 23.63 18.70
C LYS A 255 6.13 24.65 18.40
N GLU A 256 6.41 25.65 17.57
CA GLU A 256 5.42 26.66 17.18
C GLU A 256 4.43 26.14 16.13
N CYS A 257 4.84 25.16 15.31
CA CYS A 257 4.08 24.63 14.19
C CYS A 257 4.07 23.09 14.20
N PRO A 258 3.45 22.44 15.20
CA PRO A 258 3.58 21.00 15.40
C PRO A 258 2.98 20.16 14.27
N GLN A 259 2.08 20.73 13.46
CA GLN A 259 1.50 20.10 12.27
C GLN A 259 2.51 19.96 11.11
N ARG A 260 3.55 20.79 11.06
CA ARG A 260 4.36 20.97 9.85
C ARG A 260 5.15 19.72 9.44
N PRO A 261 5.75 18.93 10.35
CA PRO A 261 6.40 17.67 9.97
C PRO A 261 5.45 16.71 9.24
N PHE A 262 4.18 16.66 9.62
CA PHE A 262 3.18 15.81 8.99
C PHE A 262 2.77 16.32 7.60
N GLU A 263 2.62 17.64 7.43
CA GLU A 263 2.38 18.25 6.11
C GLU A 263 3.57 18.08 5.16
N CYS A 264 4.79 18.15 5.70
CA CYS A 264 6.02 17.85 4.97
C CYS A 264 6.06 16.38 4.54
N LEU A 265 5.66 15.44 5.41
CA LEU A 265 5.54 14.03 5.06
C LEU A 265 4.52 13.80 3.92
N ILE A 266 3.33 14.40 4.01
CA ILE A 266 2.29 14.29 2.97
C ILE A 266 2.85 14.73 1.61
N SER A 267 3.45 15.93 1.55
CA SER A 267 4.05 16.46 0.32
C SER A 267 5.18 15.56 -0.17
N THR A 268 6.00 15.03 0.74
CA THR A 268 7.10 14.12 0.40
C THR A 268 6.57 12.83 -0.24
N LEU A 269 5.57 12.18 0.35
CA LEU A 269 5.03 10.90 -0.15
C LEU A 269 4.37 11.03 -1.53
N LEU A 270 3.62 12.12 -1.73
CA LEU A 270 2.90 12.37 -2.98
C LEU A 270 3.84 12.81 -4.12
N LYS A 271 4.82 13.66 -3.82
CA LYS A 271 5.76 14.20 -4.82
C LYS A 271 7.03 13.36 -4.98
N TYR A 272 7.22 12.28 -4.21
CA TYR A 272 8.40 11.42 -4.39
C TYR A 272 8.36 10.76 -5.78
N PRO A 273 9.47 10.77 -6.55
CA PRO A 273 9.47 10.27 -7.93
C PRO A 273 9.55 8.74 -7.99
N TRP A 274 8.52 8.05 -7.45
CA TRP A 274 8.48 6.59 -7.32
C TRP A 274 8.69 5.82 -8.63
N TYR A 275 8.36 6.43 -9.77
CA TYR A 275 8.57 5.85 -11.10
C TYR A 275 10.05 5.74 -11.49
N MET A 276 10.96 6.39 -10.78
CA MET A 276 12.41 6.24 -10.91
C MET A 276 12.92 4.95 -10.26
N VAL A 277 12.29 3.82 -10.59
CA VAL A 277 12.50 2.52 -9.94
C VAL A 277 13.92 2.00 -10.06
N ASP A 278 14.68 2.46 -11.06
CA ASP A 278 16.09 2.11 -11.25
C ASP A 278 17.04 2.96 -10.38
N HIS A 279 16.52 3.92 -9.61
CA HIS A 279 17.28 4.81 -8.74
C HIS A 279 16.83 4.78 -7.27
N ILE A 280 15.75 4.05 -6.97
CA ILE A 280 15.22 3.92 -5.61
C ILE A 280 15.51 2.50 -5.15
N THR A 281 16.16 2.35 -3.99
CA THR A 281 16.44 1.04 -3.40
C THR A 281 15.30 0.55 -2.51
N ILE A 282 15.30 -0.76 -2.22
CA ILE A 282 14.39 -1.34 -1.21
C ILE A 282 14.56 -0.65 0.14
N ASN A 283 15.81 -0.33 0.52
CA ASN A 283 16.11 0.36 1.77
C ASN A 283 15.62 1.81 1.78
N ASP A 284 15.74 2.56 0.68
CA ASP A 284 15.20 3.94 0.60
C ASP A 284 13.70 3.96 0.86
N ARG A 285 12.97 3.06 0.20
CA ARG A 285 11.54 2.88 0.44
C ARG A 285 11.25 2.50 1.89
N TYR A 286 11.98 1.53 2.43
CA TYR A 286 11.79 1.08 3.82
C TYR A 286 11.99 2.23 4.82
N LEU A 287 12.99 3.08 4.62
CA LEU A 287 13.22 4.25 5.48
C LEU A 287 12.06 5.25 5.42
N LEU A 288 11.51 5.51 4.23
CA LEU A 288 10.32 6.35 4.07
C LEU A 288 9.08 5.76 4.75
N HIS A 289 8.83 4.45 4.57
CA HIS A 289 7.74 3.74 5.22
C HIS A 289 7.88 3.76 6.75
N LYS A 290 9.07 3.47 7.26
CA LYS A 290 9.37 3.51 8.69
C LYS A 290 9.07 4.88 9.30
N ALA A 291 9.60 5.95 8.69
CA ALA A 291 9.34 7.32 9.15
C ALA A 291 7.85 7.68 9.10
N THR A 292 7.13 7.19 8.07
CA THR A 292 5.68 7.36 7.94
C THR A 292 4.92 6.72 9.10
N ILE A 293 5.22 5.46 9.42
CA ILE A 293 4.57 4.74 10.53
C ILE A 293 4.89 5.38 11.88
N GLU A 294 6.14 5.79 12.10
CA GLU A 294 6.53 6.50 13.33
C GLU A 294 5.76 7.82 13.49
N LEU A 295 5.67 8.64 12.44
CA LEU A 295 4.92 9.89 12.46
C LEU A 295 3.41 9.65 12.65
N ILE A 296 2.82 8.66 11.99
CA ILE A 296 1.40 8.31 12.18
C ILE A 296 1.11 7.96 13.65
N LYS A 297 1.95 7.13 14.27
CA LYS A 297 1.79 6.74 15.69
C LYS A 297 1.90 7.97 16.60
N LEU A 298 2.91 8.81 16.38
CA LEU A 298 3.14 10.03 17.14
C LEU A 298 2.01 11.07 16.97
N LEU A 299 1.35 11.10 15.81
CA LEU A 299 0.18 11.96 15.58
C LEU A 299 -1.06 11.40 16.30
N LYS A 300 -1.30 10.09 16.22
CA LYS A 300 -2.39 9.42 16.92
C LYS A 300 -2.30 9.66 18.42
N GLU A 301 -1.13 9.43 19.02
CA GLU A 301 -0.88 9.68 20.44
C GLU A 301 -1.14 11.14 20.85
N ARG A 302 -0.77 12.11 20.00
CA ARG A 302 -1.01 13.54 20.29
C ARG A 302 -2.46 13.96 20.18
N ILE A 303 -3.21 13.32 19.28
CA ILE A 303 -4.66 13.52 19.16
C ILE A 303 -5.35 12.92 20.38
N ASP A 304 -4.99 11.70 20.75
CA ASP A 304 -5.57 10.98 21.90
C ASP A 304 -5.28 11.69 23.24
N SER A 305 -4.13 12.36 23.35
CA SER A 305 -3.75 13.16 24.52
C SER A 305 -4.22 14.61 24.48
N GLU A 306 -4.90 15.03 23.42
CA GLU A 306 -5.40 16.41 23.21
C GLU A 306 -4.32 17.49 23.41
N THR A 307 -3.06 17.20 23.02
CA THR A 307 -1.92 18.09 23.29
C THR A 307 -2.04 19.45 22.58
N ASP A 308 -2.52 19.45 21.33
CA ASP A 308 -2.82 20.65 20.53
C ASP A 308 -3.96 20.35 19.54
N PRO A 309 -5.22 20.37 20.00
CA PRO A 309 -6.36 19.94 19.19
C PRO A 309 -6.66 20.89 18.02
N VAL A 310 -6.07 22.09 18.00
CA VAL A 310 -6.25 23.05 16.90
C VAL A 310 -5.40 22.63 15.71
N ASN A 311 -4.10 22.34 15.93
CA ASN A 311 -3.18 22.02 14.85
C ASN A 311 -3.04 20.52 14.59
N LEU A 312 -3.12 19.70 15.64
CA LEU A 312 -2.99 18.25 15.61
C LEU A 312 -4.37 17.62 15.79
N ASN A 313 -5.08 17.46 14.68
CA ASN A 313 -6.47 17.05 14.68
C ASN A 313 -6.73 15.88 13.73
N ASN A 314 -7.93 15.31 13.83
CA ASN A 314 -8.35 14.19 12.99
C ASN A 314 -8.36 14.50 11.48
N GLN A 315 -8.48 15.77 11.08
CA GLN A 315 -8.38 16.16 9.68
C GLN A 315 -6.94 16.02 9.16
N LEU A 316 -5.94 16.46 9.94
CA LEU A 316 -4.53 16.22 9.63
C LEU A 316 -4.21 14.72 9.63
N PHE A 317 -4.66 13.98 10.64
CA PHE A 317 -4.47 12.52 10.70
C PHE A 317 -5.01 11.83 9.46
N LYS A 318 -6.23 12.18 9.04
CA LYS A 318 -6.86 11.70 7.81
C LYS A 318 -6.03 11.99 6.57
N ARG A 319 -5.46 13.18 6.45
CA ARG A 319 -4.59 13.54 5.32
C ARG A 319 -3.31 12.69 5.30
N VAL A 320 -2.67 12.48 6.46
CA VAL A 320 -1.43 11.69 6.56
C VAL A 320 -1.65 10.25 6.13
N TRP A 321 -2.63 9.55 6.71
CA TRP A 321 -2.82 8.14 6.36
C TRP A 321 -3.37 7.96 4.95
N ARG A 322 -4.18 8.89 4.42
CA ARG A 322 -4.59 8.85 3.01
C ARG A 322 -3.41 8.99 2.05
N ALA A 323 -2.47 9.91 2.35
CA ALA A 323 -1.26 10.06 1.55
C ALA A 323 -0.40 8.77 1.59
N ALA A 324 -0.31 8.13 2.75
CA ALA A 324 0.39 6.86 2.90
C ALA A 324 -0.27 5.70 2.13
N LEU A 325 -1.60 5.57 2.17
CA LEU A 325 -2.32 4.53 1.41
C LEU A 325 -2.29 4.76 -0.10
N LYS A 326 -2.28 6.02 -0.54
CA LYS A 326 -2.14 6.39 -1.95
C LYS A 326 -0.71 6.33 -2.48
N CYS A 327 0.28 6.20 -1.60
CA CYS A 327 1.70 6.14 -1.98
C CYS A 327 1.94 4.95 -2.94
N PRO A 328 2.36 5.18 -4.19
CA PRO A 328 2.63 4.11 -5.15
C PRO A 328 3.91 3.34 -4.82
N GLY A 329 4.78 3.93 -3.98
CA GLY A 329 5.98 3.29 -3.47
C GLY A 329 5.71 2.15 -2.50
N PHE A 330 4.65 2.26 -1.69
CA PHE A 330 4.38 1.32 -0.60
C PHE A 330 3.81 0.01 -1.13
N THR A 331 4.39 -1.09 -0.66
CA THR A 331 3.90 -2.44 -0.94
C THR A 331 2.52 -2.65 -0.33
N PRO A 332 1.75 -3.66 -0.76
CA PRO A 332 0.51 -4.01 -0.10
C PRO A 332 0.69 -4.20 1.41
N CYS A 333 1.70 -4.95 1.86
CA CYS A 333 2.00 -5.11 3.29
C CYS A 333 2.30 -3.78 4.00
N MET A 334 3.05 -2.86 3.37
CA MET A 334 3.35 -1.56 3.95
C MET A 334 2.09 -0.69 4.10
N LYS A 335 1.13 -0.81 3.17
CA LYS A 335 -0.19 -0.17 3.28
C LYS A 335 -1.04 -0.83 4.35
N ASP A 336 -0.96 -2.15 4.51
CA ASP A 336 -1.61 -2.90 5.58
C ASP A 336 -1.16 -2.43 6.97
N ASP A 337 0.14 -2.15 7.15
CA ASP A 337 0.66 -1.56 8.39
C ASP A 337 -0.03 -0.22 8.72
N VAL A 338 -0.32 0.60 7.70
CA VAL A 338 -1.04 1.87 7.87
C VAL A 338 -2.49 1.62 8.24
N VAL A 339 -3.16 0.67 7.57
CA VAL A 339 -4.55 0.27 7.88
C VAL A 339 -4.66 -0.18 9.33
N TYR A 340 -3.74 -1.05 9.77
CA TYR A 340 -3.68 -1.56 11.13
C TYR A 340 -3.44 -0.47 12.17
N VAL A 341 -2.45 0.40 11.96
CA VAL A 341 -2.11 1.46 12.95
C VAL A 341 -3.22 2.51 13.06
N CYS A 342 -3.91 2.82 11.95
CA CYS A 342 -4.93 3.85 11.88
C CYS A 342 -6.36 3.33 12.14
N ASP A 343 -6.54 2.04 12.41
CA ASP A 343 -7.85 1.39 12.59
C ASP A 343 -8.82 1.69 11.42
N ILE A 344 -8.32 1.58 10.18
CA ILE A 344 -9.10 1.84 8.96
C ILE A 344 -9.93 0.60 8.62
N ASP A 345 -11.20 0.77 8.30
CA ASP A 345 -12.07 -0.33 7.89
C ASP A 345 -11.71 -0.86 6.49
N ASP A 346 -11.99 -2.15 6.26
CA ASP A 346 -11.66 -2.84 5.01
C ASP A 346 -12.29 -2.18 3.77
N SER A 347 -13.50 -1.61 3.88
CA SER A 347 -14.17 -0.94 2.76
C SER A 347 -13.39 0.31 2.33
N THR A 348 -13.05 1.17 3.30
CA THR A 348 -12.24 2.37 3.05
C THR A 348 -10.85 2.01 2.53
N ALA A 349 -10.23 0.95 3.05
CA ALA A 349 -8.92 0.49 2.58
C ALA A 349 -8.97 0.04 1.11
N LEU A 350 -9.98 -0.75 0.73
CA LEU A 350 -10.20 -1.20 -0.64
C LEU A 350 -10.48 -0.02 -1.59
N GLU A 351 -11.33 0.93 -1.19
CA GLU A 351 -11.61 2.15 -1.98
C GLU A 351 -10.35 2.99 -2.25
N LEU A 352 -9.35 2.90 -1.37
CA LEU A 352 -8.07 3.59 -1.52
C LEU A 352 -7.00 2.75 -2.23
N GLY A 353 -7.37 1.60 -2.78
CA GLY A 353 -6.49 0.76 -3.58
C GLY A 353 -5.50 -0.06 -2.74
N VAL A 354 -5.85 -0.39 -1.50
CA VAL A 354 -5.14 -1.44 -0.74
C VAL A 354 -5.56 -2.79 -1.31
N ALA A 355 -4.58 -3.64 -1.60
CA ALA A 355 -4.87 -4.96 -2.16
C ALA A 355 -5.64 -5.82 -1.15
N PRO A 356 -6.54 -6.72 -1.62
CA PRO A 356 -7.18 -7.68 -0.72
C PRO A 356 -6.11 -8.54 -0.03
N TYR A 357 -6.32 -8.82 1.26
CA TYR A 357 -5.41 -9.65 2.07
C TYR A 357 -3.97 -9.11 2.09
N ALA A 358 -3.81 -7.78 2.06
CA ALA A 358 -2.53 -7.08 1.91
C ALA A 358 -1.40 -7.60 2.84
N VAL A 359 -1.70 -7.92 4.10
CA VAL A 359 -0.75 -8.53 5.06
C VAL A 359 -0.03 -9.79 4.56
N TRP A 360 -0.65 -10.52 3.61
CA TRP A 360 -0.15 -11.79 3.09
C TRP A 360 0.63 -11.67 1.76
N TRP A 361 0.86 -10.45 1.26
CA TRP A 361 1.64 -10.19 0.05
C TRP A 361 3.16 -10.22 0.25
N LYS A 362 3.64 -10.70 1.41
CA LYS A 362 5.06 -10.70 1.83
C LYS A 362 6.07 -11.25 0.80
N PRO A 363 5.75 -12.20 -0.09
CA PRO A 363 6.70 -12.65 -1.11
C PRO A 363 7.08 -11.54 -2.10
N LEU A 364 6.18 -10.57 -2.35
CA LEU A 364 6.29 -9.55 -3.38
C LEU A 364 6.58 -8.18 -2.75
N PHE A 365 7.65 -7.56 -3.21
CA PHE A 365 8.17 -6.28 -2.78
C PHE A 365 7.86 -5.20 -3.81
N THR A 366 7.59 -5.49 -5.07
CA THR A 366 7.37 -4.44 -6.08
C THR A 366 6.05 -4.58 -6.83
N ILE A 367 5.56 -5.82 -6.91
CA ILE A 367 4.30 -6.16 -7.57
C ILE A 367 3.11 -5.97 -6.61
N GLY A 368 2.04 -5.35 -7.12
CA GLY A 368 0.78 -5.15 -6.42
C GLY A 368 -0.43 -5.41 -7.31
N HIS A 369 -1.62 -5.09 -6.80
CA HIS A 369 -2.89 -5.20 -7.51
C HIS A 369 -3.07 -4.03 -8.50
N LYS A 370 -3.31 -4.36 -9.77
CA LYS A 370 -3.65 -3.40 -10.82
C LYS A 370 -5.05 -2.81 -10.58
N PRO A 371 -5.21 -1.48 -10.44
CA PRO A 371 -6.48 -0.84 -10.05
C PRO A 371 -7.68 -1.15 -10.94
N ASP A 372 -7.47 -1.34 -12.25
CA ASP A 372 -8.55 -1.55 -13.22
C ASP A 372 -9.01 -3.02 -13.32
N ILE A 373 -8.37 -3.93 -12.58
CA ILE A 373 -8.67 -5.36 -12.63
C ILE A 373 -9.56 -5.74 -11.44
N PRO A 374 -10.72 -6.38 -11.67
CA PRO A 374 -11.60 -6.81 -10.59
C PRO A 374 -10.91 -7.71 -9.56
N THR A 375 -11.25 -7.52 -8.29
CA THR A 375 -10.68 -8.28 -7.16
C THR A 375 -10.81 -9.80 -7.32
N ASP A 376 -11.92 -10.28 -7.85
CA ASP A 376 -12.13 -11.72 -8.04
C ASP A 376 -11.23 -12.32 -9.14
N THR A 377 -10.88 -11.52 -10.15
CA THR A 377 -9.93 -11.89 -11.20
C THR A 377 -8.53 -11.99 -10.62
N LEU A 378 -8.11 -10.99 -9.83
CA LEU A 378 -6.87 -11.07 -9.06
C LEU A 378 -6.83 -12.34 -8.19
N MET A 379 -7.90 -12.60 -7.42
CA MET A 379 -7.97 -13.76 -6.53
C MET A 379 -7.92 -15.08 -7.30
N TRP A 380 -8.46 -15.14 -8.52
CA TRP A 380 -8.33 -16.31 -9.40
C TRP A 380 -6.88 -16.58 -9.80
N TYR A 381 -6.11 -15.56 -10.23
CA TYR A 381 -4.68 -15.72 -10.54
C TYR A 381 -3.88 -16.18 -9.32
N ILE A 382 -4.15 -15.58 -8.16
CA ILE A 382 -3.51 -15.98 -6.89
C ILE A 382 -3.84 -17.44 -6.57
N ALA A 383 -5.10 -17.86 -6.75
CA ALA A 383 -5.52 -19.22 -6.47
C ALA A 383 -4.82 -20.25 -7.37
N ILE A 384 -4.74 -20.03 -8.68
CA ILE A 384 -4.07 -20.97 -9.59
C ILE A 384 -2.56 -21.07 -9.31
N ILE A 385 -1.90 -19.94 -8.97
CA ILE A 385 -0.49 -19.90 -8.56
C ILE A 385 -0.29 -20.75 -7.30
N ARG A 386 -1.09 -20.46 -6.26
CA ARG A 386 -1.01 -21.18 -4.98
C ARG A 386 -1.25 -22.67 -5.16
N GLU A 387 -2.33 -23.05 -5.85
CA GLU A 387 -2.71 -24.45 -6.06
C GLU A 387 -1.66 -25.26 -6.81
N HIS A 388 -1.02 -24.67 -7.81
CA HIS A 388 0.08 -25.30 -8.54
C HIS A 388 1.29 -25.54 -7.65
N LEU A 389 1.68 -24.53 -6.87
CA LEU A 389 2.84 -24.62 -5.97
C LEU A 389 2.58 -25.58 -4.80
N ASP A 390 1.37 -25.61 -4.27
CA ASP A 390 0.99 -26.56 -3.22
C ASP A 390 0.88 -27.99 -3.76
N ARG A 391 0.43 -28.20 -5.00
CA ARG A 391 0.46 -29.52 -5.66
C ARG A 391 1.88 -30.05 -5.79
N LYS A 392 2.86 -29.20 -6.13
CA LYS A 392 4.28 -29.61 -6.17
C LYS A 392 4.78 -30.10 -4.81
N LYS A 393 4.27 -29.56 -3.69
CA LYS A 393 4.58 -30.06 -2.33
C LYS A 393 3.94 -31.41 -2.02
N ALA A 394 2.76 -31.70 -2.56
CA ALA A 394 2.05 -32.94 -2.28
C ALA A 394 2.80 -34.20 -2.80
N TYR A 395 3.76 -34.02 -3.71
CA TYR A 395 4.67 -35.08 -4.17
C TYR A 395 5.84 -35.35 -3.21
N VAL A 396 5.97 -34.59 -2.11
CA VAL A 396 6.97 -34.79 -1.06
C VAL A 396 6.45 -35.84 -0.07
N SER A 397 7.28 -36.82 0.27
CA SER A 397 6.88 -37.95 1.12
C SER A 397 6.43 -37.51 2.52
N LEU A 398 5.52 -38.26 3.16
CA LEU A 398 5.09 -37.99 4.55
C LEU A 398 6.27 -37.97 5.53
N ALA A 399 7.32 -38.76 5.26
CA ALA A 399 8.55 -38.79 6.03
C ALA A 399 9.36 -37.49 5.92
N GLU A 400 9.48 -36.93 4.71
CA GLU A 400 10.13 -35.63 4.50
C GLU A 400 9.34 -34.47 5.12
N ARG A 401 8.00 -34.50 5.04
CA ARG A 401 7.15 -33.48 5.67
C ARG A 401 7.28 -33.48 7.19
N ALA A 402 7.36 -34.67 7.80
CA ALA A 402 7.61 -34.81 9.24
C ALA A 402 9.03 -34.36 9.64
N ALA A 403 10.05 -34.63 8.81
CA ALA A 403 11.42 -34.19 9.04
C ALA A 403 11.59 -32.66 8.94
N ARG A 404 10.73 -31.97 8.17
CA ARG A 404 10.77 -30.51 7.98
C ARG A 404 9.94 -29.71 9.00
N ASN A 405 9.26 -30.37 9.96
CA ASN A 405 8.39 -29.70 10.93
C ASN A 405 7.29 -28.81 10.28
N GLU A 406 6.83 -29.15 9.07
CA GLU A 406 5.90 -28.35 8.25
C GLU A 406 4.44 -28.31 8.79
N GLY A 407 4.16 -28.90 9.96
CA GLY A 407 2.80 -29.05 10.50
C GLY A 407 2.12 -27.76 10.99
N ASN A 408 2.85 -26.64 11.12
CA ASN A 408 2.36 -25.40 11.72
C ASN A 408 2.46 -24.16 10.81
N GLU A 409 2.79 -24.31 9.52
CA GLU A 409 2.85 -23.14 8.63
C GLU A 409 1.44 -22.64 8.30
N LEU A 410 1.20 -21.34 8.55
CA LEU A 410 -0.02 -20.67 8.13
C LEU A 410 -0.12 -20.68 6.59
N PRO A 411 -1.34 -20.85 6.03
CA PRO A 411 -1.54 -20.80 4.58
C PRO A 411 -0.97 -19.51 3.97
N LYS A 412 -0.08 -19.63 3.00
CA LYS A 412 0.48 -18.50 2.26
C LYS A 412 -0.45 -18.11 1.10
N LEU A 413 -0.69 -16.82 0.91
CA LEU A 413 -1.58 -16.29 -0.15
C LEU A 413 -1.16 -16.78 -1.54
N PHE A 414 0.15 -16.72 -1.84
CA PHE A 414 0.74 -17.13 -3.12
C PHE A 414 1.37 -18.54 -3.07
N GLY A 415 1.05 -19.36 -2.06
CA GLY A 415 1.80 -20.60 -1.81
C GLY A 415 3.28 -20.32 -1.56
N ASP A 416 4.16 -21.18 -2.08
CA ASP A 416 5.62 -21.07 -1.92
C ASP A 416 6.32 -20.21 -2.98
N LEU A 417 5.62 -19.20 -3.52
CA LEU A 417 6.20 -18.29 -4.53
C LEU A 417 7.49 -17.62 -4.02
N ASP A 418 7.60 -17.39 -2.70
CA ASP A 418 8.79 -16.84 -2.05
C ASP A 418 10.06 -17.68 -2.30
N LYS A 419 9.92 -18.99 -2.49
CA LYS A 419 11.05 -19.90 -2.76
C LYS A 419 11.52 -19.89 -4.21
N LEU A 420 10.69 -19.38 -5.13
CA LEU A 420 11.03 -19.25 -6.55
C LEU A 420 11.67 -17.91 -6.90
N ILE A 421 11.46 -16.89 -6.06
CA ILE A 421 12.09 -15.59 -6.22
C ILE A 421 13.53 -15.70 -5.72
N GLU A 422 14.50 -15.66 -6.63
CA GLU A 422 15.90 -15.62 -6.25
C GLU A 422 16.21 -14.32 -5.50
N ARG A 423 16.78 -14.44 -4.30
CA ARG A 423 17.15 -13.31 -3.44
C ARG A 423 18.66 -13.29 -3.22
N PRO A 424 19.45 -12.63 -4.08
CA PRO A 424 20.88 -12.51 -3.89
C PRO A 424 21.23 -11.72 -2.61
N GLU A 425 22.48 -11.85 -2.18
CA GLU A 425 23.03 -11.05 -1.10
C GLU A 425 22.91 -9.55 -1.42
N GLY A 426 22.58 -8.73 -0.42
CA GLY A 426 22.42 -7.30 -0.60
C GLY A 426 21.07 -6.87 -1.18
N TRP A 427 20.03 -7.72 -1.12
CA TRP A 427 18.66 -7.42 -1.57
C TRP A 427 18.13 -6.03 -1.17
N GLY A 428 18.45 -5.56 0.03
CA GLY A 428 18.05 -4.23 0.51
C GLY A 428 18.64 -3.06 -0.27
N ASN A 429 19.82 -3.24 -0.87
CA ASN A 429 20.52 -2.22 -1.67
C ASN A 429 20.16 -2.29 -3.15
N MET A 430 19.42 -3.31 -3.57
CA MET A 430 18.95 -3.42 -4.95
C MET A 430 17.86 -2.40 -5.20
N THR A 431 17.81 -1.92 -6.44
CA THR A 431 16.78 -0.99 -6.89
C THR A 431 15.43 -1.69 -7.00
N LEU A 432 14.34 -0.93 -6.93
CA LEU A 432 12.99 -1.47 -7.13
C LEU A 432 12.89 -2.16 -8.50
N GLY A 433 13.49 -1.57 -9.55
CA GLY A 433 13.51 -2.15 -10.88
C GLY A 433 14.29 -3.46 -10.97
N GLN A 434 15.39 -3.61 -10.22
CA GLN A 434 16.14 -4.86 -10.15
C GLN A 434 15.33 -5.96 -9.46
N VAL A 435 14.72 -5.65 -8.31
CA VAL A 435 13.87 -6.60 -7.56
C VAL A 435 12.66 -7.04 -8.37
N ALA A 436 12.02 -6.11 -9.08
CA ALA A 436 10.88 -6.41 -9.94
C ALA A 436 11.18 -7.48 -11.00
N ARG A 437 12.41 -7.51 -11.54
CA ARG A 437 12.80 -8.53 -12.52
C ARG A 437 12.77 -9.94 -11.94
N TYR A 438 13.25 -10.11 -10.70
CA TYR A 438 13.20 -11.41 -10.01
C TYR A 438 11.76 -11.85 -9.73
N GLU A 439 10.92 -10.91 -9.28
CA GLU A 439 9.51 -11.18 -9.01
C GLU A 439 8.74 -11.55 -10.28
N TRP A 440 8.93 -10.77 -11.36
CA TRP A 440 8.29 -11.05 -12.64
C TRP A 440 8.71 -12.37 -13.23
N THR A 441 10.02 -12.69 -13.16
CA THR A 441 10.54 -13.98 -13.65
C THR A 441 9.86 -15.15 -12.94
N ALA A 442 9.73 -15.08 -11.61
CA ALA A 442 9.07 -16.12 -10.83
C ALA A 442 7.57 -16.24 -11.15
N VAL A 443 6.84 -15.12 -11.22
CA VAL A 443 5.41 -15.10 -11.56
C VAL A 443 5.17 -15.65 -12.96
N GLU A 444 5.94 -15.21 -13.95
CA GLU A 444 5.84 -15.65 -15.33
C GLU A 444 6.17 -17.14 -15.47
N GLN A 445 7.24 -17.62 -14.83
CA GLN A 445 7.61 -19.03 -14.84
C GLN A 445 6.46 -19.90 -14.32
N VAL A 446 5.87 -19.55 -13.18
CA VAL A 446 4.75 -20.31 -12.60
C VAL A 446 3.54 -20.32 -13.52
N LEU A 447 3.17 -19.17 -14.10
CA LEU A 447 2.03 -19.10 -15.01
C LEU A 447 2.26 -19.88 -16.32
N ARG A 448 3.49 -19.89 -16.84
CA ARG A 448 3.87 -20.72 -17.99
C ARG A 448 3.67 -22.20 -17.70
N GLU A 449 4.10 -22.66 -16.54
CA GLU A 449 3.94 -24.06 -16.12
C GLU A 449 2.46 -24.45 -15.92
N ILE A 450 1.62 -23.54 -15.42
CA ILE A 450 0.19 -23.78 -15.20
C ILE A 450 -0.58 -23.84 -16.52
N LEU A 451 -0.36 -22.85 -17.39
CA LEU A 451 -1.19 -22.60 -18.57
C LEU A 451 -0.63 -23.23 -19.85
N THR A 452 0.61 -23.73 -19.80
CA THR A 452 1.21 -24.53 -20.86
C THR A 452 1.66 -25.86 -20.27
N PRO A 453 0.73 -26.80 -19.99
CA PRO A 453 1.13 -28.11 -19.52
C PRO A 453 2.08 -28.73 -20.55
N ALA A 454 3.20 -29.28 -20.09
CA ALA A 454 4.04 -30.10 -20.94
C ALA A 454 3.15 -31.13 -21.64
N LEU A 455 3.35 -31.32 -22.95
CA LEU A 455 2.77 -32.44 -23.68
C LEU A 455 3.26 -33.72 -22.98
N GLU A 456 2.50 -34.21 -22.00
CA GLU A 456 2.72 -35.53 -21.44
C GLU A 456 2.63 -36.49 -22.62
N GLY A 457 3.78 -37.08 -22.94
CA GLY A 457 3.94 -37.86 -24.14
C GLY A 457 2.87 -38.94 -24.21
N ARG A 458 2.01 -38.85 -25.22
CA ARG A 458 1.36 -40.04 -25.77
C ARG A 458 2.48 -40.93 -26.30
N LYS A 459 2.97 -41.84 -25.45
CA LYS A 459 3.65 -43.05 -25.87
C LYS A 459 2.78 -44.23 -25.51
#